data_AF-A0A9N9N3L8-F1
#
_entry.id   AF-A0A9N9N3L8-F1
#
_cell.length_a   1.000
_cell.length_b   1.000
_cell.length_c   1.000
_cell.angle_alpha   90.00
_cell.angle_beta   90.00
_cell.angle_gamma   90.00
#
_symmetry.space_group_name_H-M   'P 1'
#
loop_
_entity.id
_entity.type
_entity.pdbx_description
1 polymer ?
#
loop_
_entity_poly.entity_id
_entity_poly.type
_entity_poly.pdbx_seq_one_letter_code
_entity_poly.pdbx_strand_id
1 'polypeptide(L)'
;MEENDKLPSSSGTDTVQSKEKKYMQKFKSSWLENPDFKHWLKRSDKGETKAYCKLCDCHITCGMSELLRHQKSAKHVKQIAVTSKYGNMTSFLSGHLNSTNKALEMELKICGFLAKHD
;
A
#
# COMPACT_ATOMS: atom_id res chain seq x y z
N MET A 1 1.27 -59.40 13.04
CA MET A 1 1.09 -59.31 11.58
C MET A 1 -0.30 -58.77 11.41
N GLU A 2 -0.42 -57.44 11.51
CA GLU A 2 -1.72 -56.78 11.52
C GLU A 2 -2.19 -56.66 10.07
N GLU A 3 -3.37 -57.22 9.84
CA GLU A 3 -4.05 -57.39 8.57
C GLU A 3 -4.53 -56.04 8.01
N ASN A 4 -4.41 -55.91 6.69
CA ASN A 4 -4.63 -54.68 5.94
C ASN A 4 -6.03 -54.72 5.33
N ASP A 5 -7.01 -54.12 5.99
CA ASP A 5 -8.37 -53.97 5.48
C ASP A 5 -8.46 -52.80 4.49
N LYS A 6 -8.26 -53.16 3.24
CA LYS A 6 -8.58 -52.41 2.05
C LYS A 6 -10.09 -52.49 1.83
N LEU A 7 -10.82 -51.39 2.04
CA LEU A 7 -12.11 -51.19 1.38
C LEU A 7 -12.20 -49.86 0.61
N PRO A 8 -12.94 -49.87 -0.52
CA PRO A 8 -12.89 -48.88 -1.58
C PRO A 8 -13.97 -47.82 -1.40
N SER A 9 -13.83 -46.67 -2.05
CA SER A 9 -15.01 -46.05 -2.65
C SER A 9 -14.65 -45.07 -3.76
N SER A 10 -15.19 -45.40 -4.93
CA SER A 10 -15.38 -44.52 -6.06
C SER A 10 -16.06 -43.22 -5.63
N SER A 11 -15.58 -42.09 -6.14
CA SER A 11 -16.43 -40.96 -6.54
C SER A 11 -15.61 -39.98 -7.38
N GLY A 12 -15.70 -40.15 -8.70
CA GLY A 12 -15.49 -39.05 -9.61
C GLY A 12 -16.48 -37.94 -9.27
N THR A 13 -15.97 -36.76 -8.97
CA THR A 13 -16.78 -35.54 -8.92
C THR A 13 -16.24 -34.61 -10.00
N ASP A 14 -16.80 -34.76 -11.20
CA ASP A 14 -16.78 -33.76 -12.25
C ASP A 14 -17.43 -32.49 -11.72
N THR A 15 -16.60 -31.56 -11.22
CA THR A 15 -17.05 -30.26 -10.78
C THR A 15 -17.29 -29.39 -12.02
N VAL A 16 -18.55 -29.34 -12.44
CA VAL A 16 -19.07 -28.38 -13.42
C VAL A 16 -18.81 -26.96 -12.90
N GLN A 17 -17.71 -26.34 -13.34
CA GLN A 17 -17.37 -24.97 -13.01
C GLN A 17 -18.29 -24.01 -13.77
N SER A 18 -19.43 -23.66 -13.17
CA SER A 18 -20.20 -22.51 -13.62
C SER A 18 -19.34 -21.26 -13.41
N LYS A 19 -19.18 -20.44 -14.46
CA LYS A 19 -18.42 -19.20 -14.40
C LYS A 19 -19.25 -18.16 -13.65
N GLU A 20 -19.27 -18.26 -12.32
CA GLU A 20 -19.87 -17.22 -11.48
C GLU A 20 -19.18 -15.89 -11.78
N LYS A 21 -19.98 -14.87 -12.09
CA LYS A 21 -19.49 -13.51 -12.36
C LYS A 21 -18.83 -13.00 -11.07
N LYS A 22 -17.49 -12.95 -11.07
CA LYS A 22 -16.70 -12.50 -9.92
C LYS A 22 -17.12 -11.06 -9.56
N TYR A 23 -17.91 -10.91 -8.50
CA TYR A 23 -18.35 -9.61 -8.04
C TYR A 23 -17.13 -8.77 -7.67
N MET A 24 -16.87 -7.71 -8.43
CA MET A 24 -15.75 -6.81 -8.18
C MET A 24 -16.11 -5.91 -7.00
N GLN A 25 -15.40 -6.09 -5.88
CA GLN A 25 -15.61 -5.24 -4.72
C GLN A 25 -15.11 -3.82 -5.02
N LYS A 26 -15.82 -2.82 -4.52
CA LYS A 26 -15.34 -1.43 -4.54
C LYS A 26 -14.29 -1.23 -3.44
N PHE A 27 -13.38 -0.28 -3.66
CA PHE A 27 -12.39 0.17 -2.69
C PHE A 27 -13.12 0.74 -1.48
N LYS A 28 -12.80 0.25 -0.28
CA LYS A 28 -13.35 0.78 0.97
C LYS A 28 -12.35 1.71 1.63
N SER A 29 -12.78 2.92 1.96
CA SER A 29 -11.97 3.89 2.71
C SER A 29 -11.48 3.32 4.05
N SER A 30 -12.27 2.47 4.70
CA SER A 30 -11.91 1.81 5.96
C SER A 30 -10.65 0.95 5.87
N TRP A 31 -10.25 0.51 4.67
CA TRP A 31 -8.98 -0.19 4.48
C TRP A 31 -7.77 0.73 4.67
N LEU A 32 -7.91 2.04 4.45
CA LEU A 32 -6.86 3.03 4.72
C LEU A 32 -6.71 3.34 6.21
N GLU A 33 -7.71 3.00 7.01
CA GLU A 33 -7.68 3.19 8.46
C GLU A 33 -7.11 1.95 9.15
N ASN A 34 -7.22 0.78 8.52
CA ASN A 34 -6.70 -0.45 9.05
C ASN A 34 -5.15 -0.43 9.10
N PRO A 35 -4.54 -0.68 10.26
CA PRO A 35 -3.08 -0.65 10.43
C PRO A 35 -2.34 -1.64 9.52
N ASP A 36 -2.94 -2.78 9.17
CA ASP A 36 -2.31 -3.79 8.29
C ASP A 36 -2.10 -3.28 6.86
N PHE A 37 -2.99 -2.41 6.37
CA PHE A 37 -3.00 -1.98 4.97
C PHE A 37 -2.56 -0.53 4.77
N LYS A 38 -2.87 0.37 5.72
CA LYS A 38 -2.56 1.82 5.64
C LYS A 38 -1.11 2.13 5.25
N HIS A 39 -0.17 1.29 5.69
CA HIS A 39 1.26 1.49 5.49
C HIS A 39 1.71 1.35 4.04
N TRP A 40 0.96 0.66 3.18
CA TRP A 40 1.36 0.38 1.79
C TRP A 40 0.22 0.58 0.78
N LEU A 41 -1.02 0.53 1.23
CA LEU A 41 -2.22 0.68 0.41
C LEU A 41 -2.56 2.15 0.19
N LYS A 42 -2.91 2.50 -1.05
CA LYS A 42 -3.39 3.82 -1.46
C LYS A 42 -4.59 3.65 -2.41
N ARG A 43 -5.44 4.69 -2.48
CA ARG A 43 -6.47 4.80 -3.53
C ARG A 43 -5.81 4.82 -4.90
N SER A 44 -6.37 4.04 -5.82
CA SER A 44 -5.93 4.05 -7.23
C SER A 44 -6.58 5.23 -7.95
N ASP A 45 -5.82 5.88 -8.83
CA ASP A 45 -6.34 6.90 -9.75
C ASP A 45 -7.21 6.28 -10.86
N LYS A 46 -6.93 5.02 -11.22
CA LYS A 46 -7.62 4.25 -12.28
C LYS A 46 -9.03 3.75 -11.93
N GLY A 47 -9.65 4.26 -10.87
CA GLY A 47 -11.04 3.97 -10.51
C GLY A 47 -11.26 3.21 -9.19
N GLU A 48 -12.51 3.20 -8.74
CA GLU A 48 -12.95 2.70 -7.42
C GLU A 48 -12.76 1.19 -7.22
N THR A 49 -12.58 0.40 -8.28
CA THR A 49 -12.45 -1.07 -8.19
C THR A 49 -10.99 -1.52 -8.18
N LYS A 50 -10.05 -0.59 -8.17
CA LYS A 50 -8.62 -0.88 -8.03
C LYS A 50 -8.04 -0.18 -6.81
N ALA A 51 -7.17 -0.89 -6.12
CA ALA A 51 -6.29 -0.33 -5.12
C ALA A 51 -4.89 -0.19 -5.70
N TYR A 52 -4.04 0.63 -5.09
CA TYR A 52 -2.67 0.79 -5.51
C TYR A 52 -1.73 0.53 -4.34
N CYS A 53 -0.68 -0.25 -4.58
CA CYS A 53 0.37 -0.51 -3.60
C CYS A 53 1.57 0.37 -3.90
N LYS A 54 1.90 1.26 -2.96
CA LYS A 54 3.03 2.18 -3.09
C LYS A 54 4.40 1.51 -2.94
N LEU A 55 4.45 0.34 -2.28
CA LEU A 55 5.69 -0.43 -2.11
C LEU A 55 6.02 -1.26 -3.35
N CYS A 56 4.99 -1.82 -3.99
CA CYS A 56 5.16 -2.69 -5.16
C CYS A 56 5.02 -1.95 -6.49
N ASP A 57 4.62 -0.68 -6.45
CA ASP A 57 4.25 0.16 -7.59
C ASP A 57 3.29 -0.57 -8.55
N CYS A 58 2.19 -1.09 -8.02
CA CYS A 58 1.25 -1.85 -8.83
C CYS A 58 -0.21 -1.68 -8.40
N HIS A 59 -1.12 -1.80 -9.36
CA HIS A 59 -2.55 -1.85 -9.11
C HIS A 59 -2.99 -3.26 -8.72
N ILE A 60 -3.83 -3.35 -7.70
CA ILE A 60 -4.41 -4.58 -7.18
C ILE A 60 -5.92 -4.48 -7.38
N THR A 61 -6.57 -5.57 -7.77
CA THR A 61 -8.03 -5.63 -7.83
C THR A 61 -8.60 -5.46 -6.41
N CYS A 62 -9.60 -4.59 -6.25
CA CYS A 62 -10.23 -4.39 -4.96
C CYS A 62 -10.93 -5.68 -4.49
N GLY A 63 -10.51 -6.13 -3.31
CA GLY A 63 -11.10 -7.26 -2.61
C GLY A 63 -10.24 -7.66 -1.42
N MET A 64 -10.86 -7.98 -0.28
CA MET A 64 -10.12 -8.31 0.94
C MET A 64 -9.14 -9.46 0.74
N SER A 65 -9.58 -10.53 0.07
CA SER A 65 -8.72 -11.69 -0.22
C SER A 65 -7.54 -11.32 -1.11
N GLU A 66 -7.74 -10.43 -2.08
CA GLU A 66 -6.68 -10.00 -3.00
C GLU A 66 -5.64 -9.11 -2.30
N LEU A 67 -6.09 -8.21 -1.41
CA LEU A 67 -5.19 -7.41 -0.57
C LEU A 67 -4.38 -8.30 0.37
N LEU A 68 -5.01 -9.28 1.02
CA LEU A 68 -4.33 -10.20 1.92
C LEU A 68 -3.33 -11.10 1.18
N ARG A 69 -3.70 -11.58 -0.01
CA ARG A 69 -2.82 -12.34 -0.90
C ARG A 69 -1.65 -11.49 -1.39
N HIS A 70 -1.89 -10.22 -1.70
CA HIS A 70 -0.85 -9.29 -2.09
C HIS A 70 0.14 -9.03 -0.95
N GLN A 71 -0.35 -8.79 0.28
CA GLN A 71 0.49 -8.59 1.46
C GLN A 71 1.45 -9.77 1.70
N LYS A 72 0.97 -11.00 1.47
CA LYS A 72 1.78 -12.23 1.62
C LYS A 72 2.66 -12.54 0.40
N SER A 73 2.56 -11.77 -0.68
CA SER A 73 3.32 -12.03 -1.90
C SER A 73 4.82 -11.80 -1.69
N ALA A 74 5.65 -12.68 -2.27
CA ALA A 74 7.11 -12.56 -2.20
C ALA A 74 7.63 -11.20 -2.70
N LYS A 75 6.99 -10.61 -3.73
CA LYS A 75 7.34 -9.26 -4.21
C LYS A 75 7.14 -8.23 -3.10
N HIS A 76 5.99 -8.29 -2.42
CA HIS A 76 5.64 -7.34 -1.38
C HIS A 76 6.54 -7.47 -0.15
N VAL A 77 6.76 -8.69 0.35
CA VAL A 77 7.62 -8.95 1.51
C VAL A 77 9.05 -8.45 1.28
N LYS A 78 9.61 -8.68 0.08
CA LYS A 78 10.92 -8.14 -0.30
C LYS A 78 10.94 -6.61 -0.28
N GLN A 79 9.90 -5.96 -0.79
CA GLN A 79 9.82 -4.50 -0.82
C GLN A 79 9.64 -3.89 0.58
N ILE A 80 8.88 -4.53 1.48
CA ILE A 80 8.83 -4.13 2.89
C ILE A 80 10.23 -4.17 3.50
N ALA A 81 10.96 -5.28 3.32
CA ALA A 81 12.29 -5.44 3.88
C ALA A 81 13.27 -4.38 3.35
N VAL A 82 13.20 -4.04 2.06
CA VAL A 82 14.01 -2.97 1.45
C VAL A 82 13.63 -1.60 2.02
N THR A 83 12.33 -1.28 2.03
CA THR A 83 11.84 0.03 2.50
C THR A 83 12.16 0.26 3.98
N SER A 84 12.09 -0.80 4.80
CA SER A 84 12.49 -0.73 6.22
C SER A 84 14.00 -0.53 6.41
N LYS A 85 14.82 -1.08 5.52
CA LYS A 85 16.29 -0.97 5.59
C LYS A 85 16.79 0.40 5.20
N TYR A 86 16.19 0.97 4.15
CA TYR A 86 16.47 2.32 3.68
C TYR A 86 15.32 3.22 4.16
N GLY A 87 15.25 3.45 5.48
CA GLY A 87 14.35 4.43 6.06
C GLY A 87 14.46 5.76 5.30
N ASN A 88 13.36 6.52 5.24
CA ASN A 88 13.28 7.69 4.38
C ASN A 88 14.49 8.63 4.61
N MET A 89 15.37 8.73 3.61
CA MET A 89 16.60 9.53 3.67
C MET A 89 16.33 11.05 3.61
N THR A 90 15.21 11.53 4.16
CA THR A 90 14.79 12.93 4.11
C THR A 90 15.55 13.83 5.08
N SER A 91 16.42 13.26 5.92
CA SER A 91 17.19 14.01 6.93
C SER A 91 18.00 15.16 6.32
N PHE A 92 18.55 14.95 5.12
CA PHE A 92 19.29 15.99 4.39
C PHE A 92 18.40 17.10 3.85
N LEU A 93 17.15 16.79 3.49
CA LEU A 93 16.21 17.76 2.93
C LEU A 93 15.59 18.64 4.03
N SER A 94 15.35 18.07 5.22
CA SER A 94 14.79 18.80 6.36
C SER A 94 15.66 19.98 6.83
N GLY A 95 17.00 19.83 6.81
CA GLY A 95 17.93 20.91 7.18
C GLY A 95 17.97 22.06 6.17
N HIS A 96 17.87 21.74 4.88
CA HIS A 96 17.93 22.72 3.80
C HIS A 96 16.66 23.58 3.74
N LEU A 97 15.46 22.98 3.78
CA LEU A 97 14.21 23.75 3.77
C LEU A 97 14.07 24.65 5.01
N ASN A 98 14.55 24.21 6.17
CA ASN A 98 14.51 25.05 7.37
C ASN A 98 15.45 26.27 7.25
N SER A 99 16.57 26.13 6.53
CA SER A 99 17.49 27.26 6.28
C SER A 99 16.90 28.25 5.28
N THR A 100 16.27 27.79 4.19
CA THR A 100 15.67 28.70 3.20
C THR A 100 14.51 29.49 3.76
N ASN A 101 13.66 28.87 4.59
CA ASN A 101 12.56 29.58 5.27
C ASN A 101 13.09 30.66 6.22
N LYS A 102 14.16 30.37 6.99
CA LYS A 102 14.78 31.36 7.87
C LYS A 102 15.43 32.52 7.10
N ALA A 103 16.05 32.25 5.95
CA ALA A 103 16.62 33.29 5.12
C ALA A 103 15.54 34.23 4.54
N LEU A 104 14.45 33.67 4.01
CA LEU A 104 13.31 34.44 3.48
C LEU A 104 12.65 35.30 4.57
N GLU A 105 12.46 34.77 5.77
CA GLU A 105 11.93 35.51 6.92
C GLU A 105 12.80 36.71 7.30
N MET A 106 14.13 36.57 7.25
CA MET A 106 15.03 37.70 7.52
C MET A 106 14.93 38.78 6.45
N GLU A 107 14.88 38.40 5.16
CA GLU A 107 14.73 39.35 4.05
C GLU A 107 13.40 40.13 4.14
N LEU A 108 12.29 39.43 4.42
CA LEU A 108 10.98 40.05 4.61
C LEU A 108 10.97 41.02 5.79
N LYS A 109 11.62 40.66 6.90
CA LYS A 109 11.68 41.51 8.09
C LYS A 109 12.50 42.78 7.88
N ILE A 110 13.59 42.69 7.11
CA ILE A 110 14.39 43.84 6.69
C ILE A 110 13.56 44.77 5.81
N CYS A 111 12.88 44.23 4.79
CA CYS A 111 11.98 45.01 3.93
C CYS A 111 10.85 45.70 4.72
N GLY A 112 10.26 45.00 5.69
CA GLY A 112 9.20 45.58 6.55
C GLY A 112 9.68 46.74 7.42
N PHE A 113 10.95 46.72 7.85
CA PHE A 113 11.54 47.82 8.61
C PHE A 113 11.85 49.01 7.70
N LEU A 114 12.42 48.77 6.51
CA LEU A 114 12.73 49.81 5.53
C LEU A 114 11.47 50.52 5.02
N ALA A 115 10.35 49.80 4.86
CA ALA A 115 9.08 50.38 4.41
C ALA A 115 8.38 51.26 5.46
N LYS A 116 8.79 51.20 6.74
CA LYS A 116 8.17 51.97 7.84
C LYS A 116 8.86 53.32 8.10
N HIS A 117 10.06 53.52 7.52
CA HIS A 117 10.93 54.66 7.83
C HIS A 117 11.03 55.65 6.65
N ASP A 118 9.86 55.99 6.09
CA ASP A 118 9.63 57.13 5.18
C ASP A 118 8.65 58.09 5.87
#